data_AF-A0A7G6YF54-F1
#
_entry.id   AF-A0A7G6YF54-F1
#
_cell.length_a   1.000
_cell.length_b   1.000
_cell.length_c   1.000
_cell.angle_alpha   90.00
_cell.angle_beta   90.00
_cell.angle_gamma   90.00
#
_symmetry.space_group_name_H-M   'P 1'
#
loop_
_entity.id
_entity.type
_entity.pdbx_description
1 polymer ?
#
loop_
_entity_poly.entity_id
_entity_poly.type
_entity_poly.pdbx_seq_one_letter_code
_entity_poly.pdbx_strand_id
1 'polypeptide(L)'
;MSGGFREAVVDLDAVTANVARLREIVATEHVMAVVKANAYGHGAVECARAALAGGADWLGVADISEGLALRSAGVDAPVLAWLHDPDEDFAAAVAAGIDVGISSRAQLEAAAAAGTVSRPAFVQLKLETGLSRNGVPASEWESVVARARELEESGTLVVRGLFSHLSNASPADDRAAIALFSWGVERAEAAGLRPSLLHIAASAAALSLPESRFNLVRFGLAVYGLSPFGAASAAELGLRPAMTLRGRVAAVRRVAAGTGVSYDYTYRTEAETTLALVPLGYAEGIPRHASGRGPVSIAGQRYRVSGRVAMDQFVVDVGDAEVAVGDEVVLFGDPAEGVPGADDWAEAADTINYEIVTRLGGRLRRSYRGGPA
;
A
#
# COMPACT_ATOMS: atom_id res chain seq x y z
N MET A 1 -10.14 17.02 23.34
CA MET A 1 -11.01 16.71 22.18
C MET A 1 -11.47 15.28 22.34
N SER A 2 -12.78 14.98 22.33
CA SER A 2 -13.23 13.59 22.38
C SER A 2 -12.80 12.86 21.10
N GLY A 3 -12.08 11.75 21.21
CA GLY A 3 -11.68 10.94 20.06
C GLY A 3 -12.88 10.52 19.19
N GLY A 4 -12.64 10.27 17.90
CA GLY A 4 -13.69 9.83 16.98
C GLY A 4 -14.30 8.49 17.41
N PHE A 5 -15.60 8.30 17.15
CA PHE A 5 -16.31 7.07 17.52
C PHE A 5 -15.79 5.83 16.75
N ARG A 6 -15.37 6.03 15.49
CA ARG A 6 -14.71 5.07 14.61
C ARG A 6 -13.73 5.85 13.73
N GLU A 7 -12.44 5.76 14.00
CA GLU A 7 -11.47 6.68 13.41
C GLU A 7 -10.18 5.97 13.01
N ALA A 8 -9.73 6.20 11.78
CA ALA A 8 -8.36 5.94 11.36
C ALA A 8 -7.61 7.28 11.39
N VAL A 9 -6.69 7.42 12.34
CA VAL A 9 -5.82 8.60 12.46
C VAL A 9 -4.54 8.32 11.69
N VAL A 10 -4.19 9.20 10.76
CA VAL A 10 -2.98 9.10 9.95
C VAL A 10 -2.01 10.22 10.32
N ASP A 11 -0.81 9.83 10.74
CA ASP A 11 0.30 10.69 11.08
C ASP A 11 1.13 10.97 9.82
N LEU A 12 0.98 12.17 9.26
CA LEU A 12 1.68 12.58 8.05
C LEU A 12 3.16 12.87 8.31
N ASP A 13 3.55 13.23 9.53
CA ASP A 13 4.96 13.39 9.89
C ASP A 13 5.67 12.03 9.91
N ALA A 14 4.97 10.96 10.31
CA ALA A 14 5.49 9.60 10.19
C ALA A 14 5.69 9.21 8.71
N VAL A 15 4.73 9.52 7.83
CA VAL A 15 4.88 9.27 6.37
C VAL A 15 6.11 10.01 5.82
N THR A 16 6.25 11.30 6.11
CA THR A 16 7.39 12.12 5.68
C THR A 16 8.72 11.54 6.21
N ALA A 17 8.79 11.21 7.50
CA ALA A 17 9.99 10.66 8.12
C ALA A 17 10.36 9.27 7.56
N ASN A 18 9.37 8.41 7.31
CA ASN A 18 9.58 7.11 6.70
C ASN A 18 10.18 7.23 5.31
N VAL A 19 9.65 8.12 4.46
CA VAL A 19 10.20 8.32 3.11
C VAL A 19 11.63 8.86 3.17
N ALA A 20 11.91 9.83 4.04
CA ALA A 20 13.26 10.35 4.24
C ALA A 20 14.23 9.23 4.66
N ARG A 21 13.82 8.41 5.64
CA ARG A 21 14.61 7.26 6.11
C ARG A 21 14.85 6.23 5.01
N LEU A 22 13.82 5.90 4.23
CA LEU A 22 13.93 4.96 3.13
C LEU A 22 14.87 5.46 2.05
N ARG A 23 14.81 6.75 1.70
CA ARG A 23 15.73 7.39 0.76
C ARG A 23 17.19 7.28 1.22
N GLU A 24 17.46 7.52 2.50
CA GLU A 24 18.81 7.34 3.08
C GLU A 24 19.31 5.90 2.95
N ILE A 25 18.44 4.90 3.19
CA ILE A 25 18.82 3.48 3.13
C ILE A 25 19.18 3.05 1.70
N VAL A 26 18.40 3.50 0.71
CA VAL A 26 18.61 3.07 -0.69
C VAL A 26 19.67 3.86 -1.43
N ALA A 27 19.80 5.15 -1.13
CA ALA A 27 20.68 6.09 -1.81
C ALA A 27 20.58 6.05 -3.35
N THR A 28 19.37 5.84 -3.88
CA THR A 28 19.10 5.88 -5.33
C THR A 28 18.78 7.28 -5.82
N GLU A 29 18.93 7.50 -7.12
CA GLU A 29 18.65 8.79 -7.76
C GLU A 29 17.19 9.23 -7.54
N HIS A 30 16.26 8.31 -7.79
CA HIS A 30 14.83 8.53 -7.61
C HIS A 30 14.21 7.58 -6.59
N VAL A 31 13.19 8.09 -5.92
CA VAL A 31 12.30 7.32 -5.04
C VAL A 31 10.86 7.57 -5.47
N MET A 32 10.13 6.48 -5.74
CA MET A 32 8.68 6.52 -6.01
C MET A 32 7.90 6.05 -4.79
N ALA A 33 7.03 6.91 -4.27
CA ALA A 33 6.05 6.54 -3.26
C ALA A 33 4.78 5.99 -3.92
N VAL A 34 4.41 4.76 -3.59
CA VAL A 34 3.23 4.09 -4.16
C VAL A 34 2.02 4.39 -3.29
N VAL A 35 1.07 5.14 -3.86
CA VAL A 35 -0.13 5.67 -3.20
C VAL A 35 -1.43 5.09 -3.77
N LYS A 36 -1.35 3.96 -4.50
CA LYS A 36 -2.51 3.19 -4.96
C LYS A 36 -3.41 2.72 -3.82
N ALA A 37 -4.63 2.33 -4.16
CA ALA A 37 -5.66 1.87 -3.24
C ALA A 37 -5.88 2.87 -2.09
N ASN A 38 -6.04 4.15 -2.45
CA ASN A 38 -6.15 5.27 -1.51
C ASN A 38 -4.99 5.33 -0.50
N ALA A 39 -3.74 5.25 -0.98
CA ALA A 39 -2.53 5.13 -0.17
C ALA A 39 -2.61 3.97 0.83
N TYR A 40 -2.95 2.76 0.36
CA TYR A 40 -3.08 1.58 1.21
C TYR A 40 -4.06 1.83 2.37
N GLY A 41 -5.15 2.54 2.10
CA GLY A 41 -6.15 2.95 3.09
C GLY A 41 -5.83 4.19 3.92
N HIS A 42 -4.67 4.84 3.73
CA HIS A 42 -4.25 6.01 4.53
C HIS A 42 -4.79 7.34 4.01
N GLY A 43 -5.16 7.44 2.72
CA GLY A 43 -5.56 8.71 2.09
C GLY A 43 -4.57 9.16 1.03
N ALA A 44 -4.93 8.99 -0.25
CA ALA A 44 -4.00 9.19 -1.37
C ALA A 44 -3.40 10.59 -1.43
N VAL A 45 -4.23 11.64 -1.33
CA VAL A 45 -3.81 13.02 -1.55
C VAL A 45 -2.89 13.49 -0.42
N GLU A 46 -3.29 13.28 0.83
CA GLU A 46 -2.53 13.71 2.00
C GLU A 46 -1.20 12.94 2.11
N CYS A 47 -1.22 11.63 1.91
CA CYS A 47 0.00 10.82 1.92
C CYS A 47 0.91 11.11 0.74
N ALA A 48 0.38 11.42 -0.45
CA ALA A 48 1.21 11.83 -1.59
C ALA A 48 1.99 13.11 -1.25
N ARG A 49 1.33 14.13 -0.70
CA ARG A 49 2.01 15.38 -0.28
C ARG A 49 3.06 15.14 0.80
N ALA A 50 2.74 14.35 1.81
CA ALA A 50 3.68 14.01 2.88
C ALA A 50 4.88 13.20 2.36
N ALA A 51 4.65 12.27 1.42
CA ALA A 51 5.72 11.49 0.81
C ALA A 51 6.65 12.35 -0.05
N LEU A 52 6.10 13.28 -0.83
CA LEU A 52 6.89 14.26 -1.59
C LEU A 52 7.73 15.15 -0.66
N ALA A 53 7.14 15.62 0.45
CA ALA A 53 7.88 16.37 1.47
C ALA A 53 9.00 15.55 2.14
N GLY A 54 8.87 14.22 2.18
CA GLY A 54 9.90 13.29 2.65
C GLY A 54 11.00 12.99 1.61
N GLY A 55 10.89 13.56 0.40
CA GLY A 55 11.88 13.38 -0.66
C GLY A 55 11.56 12.24 -1.63
N ALA A 56 10.31 11.81 -1.76
CA ALA A 56 9.89 11.09 -2.96
C ALA A 56 9.82 12.05 -4.15
N ASP A 57 10.31 11.64 -5.31
CA ASP A 57 10.29 12.45 -6.54
C ASP A 57 9.27 11.92 -7.56
N TRP A 58 8.73 10.73 -7.31
CA TRP A 58 7.73 10.06 -8.13
C TRP A 58 6.58 9.53 -7.27
N LEU A 59 5.40 9.42 -7.87
CA LEU A 59 4.25 8.74 -7.30
C LEU A 59 3.83 7.56 -8.18
N GLY A 60 3.40 6.47 -7.55
CA GLY A 60 2.91 5.27 -8.23
C GLY A 60 1.47 4.95 -7.85
N VAL A 61 0.61 4.75 -8.85
CA VAL A 61 -0.79 4.35 -8.68
C VAL A 61 -1.09 3.10 -9.52
N ALA A 62 -2.20 2.41 -9.25
CA ALA A 62 -2.62 1.30 -10.09
C ALA A 62 -3.32 1.83 -11.34
N ASP A 63 -4.38 2.60 -11.14
CA ASP A 63 -5.29 3.05 -12.19
C ASP A 63 -5.04 4.51 -12.58
N ILE A 64 -5.35 4.85 -13.84
CA ILE A 64 -5.25 6.24 -14.33
C ILE A 64 -6.17 7.17 -13.51
N SER A 65 -7.35 6.70 -13.11
CA SER A 65 -8.31 7.45 -12.29
C SER A 65 -7.74 7.88 -10.94
N GLU A 66 -6.88 7.06 -10.31
CA GLU A 66 -6.16 7.43 -9.09
C GLU A 66 -5.17 8.57 -9.37
N GLY A 67 -4.46 8.51 -10.49
CA GLY A 67 -3.55 9.59 -10.92
C GLY A 67 -4.29 10.89 -11.25
N LEU A 68 -5.45 10.80 -11.90
CA LEU A 68 -6.31 11.96 -12.17
C LEU A 68 -6.87 12.59 -10.89
N ALA A 69 -7.16 11.79 -9.87
CA ALA A 69 -7.56 12.29 -8.55
C ALA A 69 -6.42 13.10 -7.89
N LEU A 70 -5.17 12.63 -8.00
CA LEU A 70 -4.00 13.38 -7.52
C LEU A 70 -3.84 14.71 -8.27
N ARG A 71 -3.97 14.71 -9.60
CA ARG A 71 -3.90 15.92 -10.43
C ARG A 71 -5.01 16.91 -10.08
N SER A 72 -6.23 16.43 -9.87
CA SER A 72 -7.37 17.25 -9.45
C SER A 72 -7.14 17.89 -8.07
N ALA A 73 -6.31 17.28 -7.22
CA ALA A 73 -5.89 17.81 -5.94
C ALA A 73 -4.63 18.71 -6.02
N GLY A 74 -4.16 19.07 -7.22
CA GLY A 74 -3.01 19.95 -7.43
C GLY A 74 -1.66 19.30 -7.16
N VAL A 75 -1.57 17.97 -7.25
CA VAL A 75 -0.28 17.26 -7.16
C VAL A 75 0.35 17.26 -8.55
N ASP A 76 1.47 17.96 -8.72
CA ASP A 76 2.18 18.11 -10.00
C ASP A 76 3.38 17.16 -10.18
N ALA A 77 3.76 16.41 -9.13
CA ALA A 77 4.86 15.45 -9.22
C ALA A 77 4.61 14.40 -10.31
N PRO A 78 5.67 13.82 -10.90
CA PRO A 78 5.54 12.69 -11.83
C PRO A 78 4.72 11.53 -11.23
N VAL A 79 3.76 11.01 -12.00
CA VAL A 79 2.89 9.89 -11.60
C VAL A 79 2.97 8.80 -12.65
N LEU A 80 3.16 7.55 -12.22
CA LEU A 80 3.04 6.36 -13.06
C LEU A 80 1.78 5.56 -12.67
N ALA A 81 0.93 5.23 -13.65
CA ALA A 81 -0.17 4.27 -13.55
C ALA A 81 0.11 3.05 -14.43
N TRP A 82 -0.22 1.82 -14.00
CA TRP A 82 0.26 0.59 -14.69
C TRP A 82 -0.75 -0.55 -14.80
N LEU A 83 -1.98 -0.37 -14.33
CA LEU A 83 -3.06 -1.32 -14.49
C LEU A 83 -4.15 -0.64 -15.33
N HIS A 84 -4.46 -1.25 -16.47
CA HIS A 84 -5.27 -0.64 -17.51
C HIS A 84 -6.36 -1.60 -17.95
N ASP A 85 -7.56 -1.07 -18.16
CA ASP A 85 -8.62 -1.78 -18.84
C ASP A 85 -8.16 -2.13 -20.28
N PRO A 86 -8.55 -3.29 -20.84
CA PRO A 86 -8.23 -3.62 -22.23
C PRO A 86 -8.69 -2.58 -23.26
N ASP A 87 -9.75 -1.84 -22.96
CA ASP A 87 -10.35 -0.81 -23.82
C ASP A 87 -10.00 0.63 -23.36
N GLU A 88 -9.02 0.80 -22.46
CA GLU A 88 -8.62 2.10 -21.92
C GLU A 88 -8.16 3.07 -23.02
N ASP A 89 -8.77 4.26 -23.06
CA ASP A 89 -8.34 5.37 -23.91
C ASP A 89 -7.38 6.27 -23.11
N PHE A 90 -6.08 6.08 -23.36
CA PHE A 90 -5.01 6.77 -22.65
C PHE A 90 -5.03 8.30 -22.82
N ALA A 91 -5.92 8.89 -23.62
CA ALA A 91 -6.04 10.33 -23.84
C ALA A 91 -6.13 11.14 -22.53
N ALA A 92 -6.86 10.64 -21.52
CA ALA A 92 -6.96 11.31 -20.23
C ALA A 92 -5.62 11.34 -19.47
N ALA A 93 -4.86 10.24 -19.51
CA ALA A 93 -3.53 10.17 -18.91
C ALA A 93 -2.55 11.11 -19.63
N VAL A 94 -2.56 11.11 -20.97
CA VAL A 94 -1.73 12.00 -21.80
C VAL A 94 -2.05 13.47 -21.52
N ALA A 95 -3.33 13.83 -21.46
CA ALA A 95 -3.75 15.20 -21.17
C ALA A 95 -3.32 15.68 -19.77
N ALA A 96 -3.27 14.76 -18.80
CA ALA A 96 -2.88 15.04 -17.42
C ALA A 96 -1.38 14.84 -17.13
N GLY A 97 -0.57 14.47 -18.13
CA GLY A 97 0.86 14.19 -17.94
C GLY A 97 1.11 13.06 -16.94
N ILE A 98 0.32 11.98 -17.02
CA ILE A 98 0.50 10.75 -16.25
C ILE A 98 1.27 9.77 -17.13
N ASP A 99 2.39 9.24 -16.63
CA ASP A 99 3.13 8.16 -17.28
C ASP A 99 2.30 6.87 -17.22
N VAL A 100 2.29 6.10 -18.32
CA VAL A 100 1.53 4.84 -18.43
C VAL A 100 2.46 3.62 -18.54
N GLY A 101 2.19 2.61 -17.72
CA GLY A 101 2.93 1.37 -17.65
C GLY A 101 2.43 0.36 -18.67
N ILE A 102 3.20 0.14 -19.75
CA ILE A 102 2.78 -0.66 -20.89
C ILE A 102 3.18 -2.12 -20.70
N SER A 103 2.19 -3.02 -20.65
CA SER A 103 2.37 -4.45 -20.43
C SER A 103 2.13 -5.32 -21.67
N SER A 104 1.75 -4.73 -22.81
CA SER A 104 1.53 -5.46 -24.06
C SER A 104 1.72 -4.56 -25.28
N ARG A 105 1.87 -5.17 -26.46
CA ARG A 105 1.89 -4.42 -27.73
C ARG A 105 0.60 -3.64 -27.97
N ALA A 106 -0.56 -4.20 -27.63
CA ALA A 106 -1.84 -3.52 -27.82
C ALA A 106 -1.92 -2.22 -26.99
N GLN A 107 -1.45 -2.25 -25.74
CA GLN A 107 -1.37 -1.06 -24.90
C GLN A 107 -0.36 -0.03 -25.45
N LEU A 108 0.77 -0.48 -26.03
CA LEU A 108 1.73 0.42 -26.67
C LEU A 108 1.10 1.20 -27.83
N GLU A 109 0.39 0.50 -28.73
CA GLU A 109 -0.27 1.14 -29.88
C GLU A 109 -1.38 2.08 -29.43
N ALA A 110 -2.18 1.70 -28.43
CA ALA A 110 -3.23 2.54 -27.86
C ALA A 110 -2.65 3.81 -27.21
N ALA A 111 -1.55 3.70 -26.46
CA ALA A 111 -0.88 4.86 -25.87
C ALA A 111 -0.32 5.80 -26.96
N ALA A 112 0.26 5.25 -28.03
CA ALA A 112 0.71 6.06 -29.17
C ALA A 112 -0.45 6.77 -29.88
N ALA A 113 -1.59 6.09 -30.07
CA ALA A 113 -2.76 6.66 -30.71
C ALA A 113 -3.38 7.82 -29.90
N ALA A 114 -3.28 7.77 -28.58
CA ALA A 114 -3.68 8.86 -27.68
C ALA A 114 -2.71 10.05 -27.68
N GLY A 115 -1.45 9.82 -28.07
CA GLY A 115 -0.41 10.83 -28.13
C GLY A 115 -0.35 11.58 -29.46
N THR A 116 0.24 12.78 -29.43
CA THR A 116 0.51 13.58 -30.64
C THR A 116 1.91 14.18 -30.57
N VAL A 117 2.45 14.66 -31.70
CA VAL A 117 3.76 15.34 -31.72
C VAL A 117 3.85 16.51 -30.72
N SER A 118 2.74 17.23 -30.52
CA SER A 118 2.68 18.36 -29.57
C SER A 118 2.47 17.94 -28.11
N ARG A 119 2.04 16.69 -27.88
CA ARG A 119 1.73 16.13 -26.57
C ARG A 119 1.89 14.61 -26.64
N PRO A 120 3.14 14.11 -26.61
CA PRO A 120 3.38 12.68 -26.70
C PRO A 120 2.88 11.97 -25.44
N ALA A 121 2.50 10.70 -25.57
CA ALA A 121 2.29 9.86 -24.42
C ALA A 121 3.62 9.53 -23.74
N PHE A 122 3.69 9.66 -22.42
CA PHE A 122 4.85 9.20 -21.66
C PHE A 122 4.63 7.76 -21.22
N VAL A 123 5.47 6.85 -21.68
CA VAL A 123 5.31 5.42 -21.44
C VAL A 123 6.50 4.84 -20.70
N GLN A 124 6.24 3.83 -19.88
CA GLN A 124 7.27 2.99 -19.28
C GLN A 124 6.95 1.54 -19.62
N LEU A 125 7.87 0.83 -20.28
CA LEU A 125 7.61 -0.55 -20.72
C LEU A 125 7.80 -1.49 -19.54
N LYS A 126 6.76 -2.25 -19.23
CA LYS A 126 6.81 -3.28 -18.22
C LYS A 126 7.29 -4.58 -18.84
N LEU A 127 8.43 -5.08 -18.39
CA LEU A 127 8.97 -6.38 -18.80
C LEU A 127 8.49 -7.46 -17.82
N GLU A 128 8.04 -8.60 -18.34
CA GLU A 128 7.74 -9.78 -17.52
C GLU A 128 9.02 -10.59 -17.30
N THR A 129 9.49 -10.67 -16.04
CA THR A 129 10.78 -11.26 -15.68
C THR A 129 10.67 -12.41 -14.68
N GLY A 130 9.47 -12.97 -14.45
CA GLY A 130 9.26 -14.16 -13.62
C GLY A 130 8.09 -14.08 -12.63
N LEU A 131 7.39 -12.94 -12.53
CA LEU A 131 6.21 -12.83 -11.68
C LEU A 131 4.96 -13.45 -12.31
N SER A 132 4.94 -13.57 -13.64
CA SER A 132 3.83 -14.11 -14.43
C SER A 132 2.49 -13.44 -14.14
N ARG A 133 2.49 -12.10 -14.06
CA ARG A 133 1.29 -11.32 -13.70
C ARG A 133 0.88 -10.33 -14.78
N ASN A 134 1.80 -9.46 -15.16
CA ASN A 134 1.65 -8.51 -16.24
C ASN A 134 3.03 -8.06 -16.69
N GLY A 135 3.14 -7.63 -17.94
CA GLY A 135 4.38 -7.24 -18.57
C GLY A 135 4.52 -7.94 -19.91
N VAL A 136 5.29 -7.34 -20.79
CA VAL A 136 5.60 -7.92 -22.10
C VAL A 136 6.41 -9.19 -21.86
N PRO A 137 6.02 -10.35 -22.40
CA PRO A 137 6.78 -11.58 -22.25
C PRO A 137 8.10 -11.50 -23.03
N ALA A 138 9.14 -12.19 -22.54
CA ALA A 138 10.47 -12.16 -23.15
C ALA A 138 10.49 -12.52 -24.65
N SER A 139 9.60 -13.40 -25.08
CA SER A 139 9.43 -13.77 -26.49
C SER A 139 8.97 -12.63 -27.41
N GLU A 140 8.41 -11.55 -26.84
CA GLU A 140 7.90 -10.40 -27.59
C GLU A 140 8.77 -9.15 -27.48
N TRP A 141 9.76 -9.13 -26.57
CA TRP A 141 10.55 -7.94 -26.25
C TRP A 141 11.15 -7.27 -27.47
N GLU A 142 11.83 -8.02 -28.34
CA GLU A 142 12.46 -7.48 -29.54
C GLU A 142 11.45 -6.74 -30.44
N SER A 143 10.29 -7.35 -30.65
CA SER A 143 9.23 -6.76 -31.49
C SER A 143 8.60 -5.52 -30.86
N VAL A 144 8.35 -5.53 -29.55
CA VAL A 144 7.71 -4.42 -28.83
C VAL A 144 8.65 -3.24 -28.68
N VAL A 145 9.92 -3.50 -28.36
CA VAL A 145 10.96 -2.48 -28.26
C VAL A 145 11.21 -1.80 -29.60
N ALA A 146 11.36 -2.58 -30.69
CA ALA A 146 11.54 -2.02 -32.02
C ALA A 146 10.35 -1.13 -32.41
N ARG A 147 9.13 -1.61 -32.12
CA ARG A 147 7.92 -0.83 -32.36
C ARG A 147 7.84 0.44 -31.50
N ALA A 148 8.22 0.36 -30.23
CA ALA A 148 8.26 1.53 -29.35
C ALA A 148 9.24 2.59 -29.87
N ARG A 149 10.36 2.18 -30.46
CA ARG A 149 11.32 3.09 -31.08
C ARG A 149 10.74 3.80 -32.31
N GLU A 150 10.07 3.08 -33.20
CA GLU A 150 9.39 3.69 -34.36
C GLU A 150 8.37 4.76 -33.91
N LEU A 151 7.61 4.45 -32.86
CA LEU A 151 6.60 5.36 -32.30
C LEU A 151 7.26 6.58 -31.64
N GLU A 152 8.39 6.42 -30.97
CA GLU A 152 9.20 7.52 -30.44
C GLU A 152 9.75 8.43 -31.55
N GLU A 153 10.21 7.86 -32.67
CA GLU A 153 10.67 8.61 -33.84
C GLU A 153 9.54 9.39 -34.53
N SER A 154 8.31 8.86 -34.48
CA SER A 154 7.12 9.58 -34.95
C SER A 154 6.69 10.72 -34.01
N GLY A 155 7.24 10.79 -32.79
CA GLY A 155 6.89 11.78 -31.78
C GLY A 155 5.53 11.57 -31.10
N THR A 156 4.88 10.41 -31.29
CA THR A 156 3.56 10.13 -30.68
C THR A 156 3.68 9.65 -29.23
N LEU A 157 4.81 9.05 -28.86
CA LEU A 157 5.12 8.71 -27.48
C LEU A 157 6.60 8.94 -27.17
N VAL A 158 6.96 8.87 -25.89
CA VAL A 158 8.35 8.86 -25.41
C VAL A 158 8.50 7.74 -24.39
N VAL A 159 9.50 6.88 -24.59
CA VAL A 159 9.78 5.79 -23.65
C VAL A 159 10.67 6.32 -22.53
N ARG A 160 10.06 6.67 -21.39
CA ARG A 160 10.79 7.22 -20.25
C ARG A 160 11.49 6.15 -19.42
N GLY A 161 10.95 4.94 -19.38
CA GLY A 161 11.44 3.92 -18.46
C GLY A 161 11.19 2.48 -18.87
N LEU A 162 11.92 1.58 -18.21
CA LEU A 162 11.70 0.14 -18.20
C LEU A 162 11.52 -0.30 -16.77
N PHE A 163 10.56 -1.20 -16.54
CA PHE A 163 10.34 -1.73 -15.21
C PHE A 163 9.85 -3.16 -15.19
N SER A 164 10.05 -3.80 -14.05
CA SER A 164 9.44 -5.10 -13.74
C SER A 164 9.04 -5.12 -12.25
N HIS A 165 8.67 -6.28 -11.73
CA HIS A 165 8.31 -6.48 -10.33
C HIS A 165 8.82 -7.84 -9.85
N LEU A 166 9.63 -7.84 -8.79
CA LEU A 166 10.13 -9.07 -8.18
C LEU A 166 9.02 -9.84 -7.45
N SER A 167 9.18 -11.15 -7.38
CA SER A 167 8.27 -12.03 -6.66
C SER A 167 8.54 -12.04 -5.16
N ASN A 168 9.79 -11.78 -4.75
CA ASN A 168 10.28 -12.00 -3.39
C ASN A 168 10.09 -13.47 -2.94
N ALA A 169 10.05 -14.41 -3.90
CA ALA A 169 9.87 -15.83 -3.62
C ALA A 169 11.12 -16.45 -2.99
N SER A 170 12.29 -16.13 -3.54
CA SER A 170 13.59 -16.51 -2.97
C SER A 170 14.70 -15.58 -3.50
N PRO A 171 15.85 -15.47 -2.80
CA PRO A 171 16.99 -14.71 -3.31
C PRO A 171 17.54 -15.22 -4.65
N ALA A 172 17.33 -16.50 -4.98
CA ALA A 172 17.76 -17.07 -6.25
C ALA A 172 16.83 -16.64 -7.39
N ASP A 173 15.51 -16.73 -7.18
CA ASP A 173 14.50 -16.32 -8.16
C ASP A 173 14.56 -14.82 -8.43
N ASP A 174 14.73 -14.01 -7.38
CA ASP A 174 14.84 -12.56 -7.52
C ASP A 174 16.10 -12.16 -8.30
N ARG A 175 17.25 -12.81 -8.06
CA ARG A 175 18.47 -12.56 -8.83
C ARG A 175 18.35 -13.00 -10.29
N ALA A 176 17.64 -14.11 -10.56
CA ALA A 176 17.34 -14.51 -11.93
C ALA A 176 16.47 -13.47 -12.65
N ALA A 177 15.45 -12.93 -11.98
CA ALA A 177 14.59 -11.87 -12.50
C ALA A 177 15.37 -10.55 -12.73
N ILE A 178 16.31 -10.18 -11.84
CA ILE A 178 17.18 -9.01 -12.02
C ILE A 178 18.09 -9.19 -13.25
N ALA A 179 18.72 -10.36 -13.41
CA ALA A 179 19.56 -10.65 -14.57
C ALA A 179 18.75 -10.59 -15.88
N LEU A 180 17.53 -11.14 -15.87
CA LEU A 180 16.62 -11.11 -17.01
C LEU A 180 16.15 -9.68 -17.34
N PHE A 181 15.92 -8.85 -16.32
CA PHE A 181 15.61 -7.43 -16.51
C PHE A 181 16.78 -6.67 -17.14
N SER A 182 18.01 -6.85 -16.65
CA SER A 182 19.21 -6.23 -17.24
C SER A 182 19.37 -6.62 -18.71
N TRP A 183 19.13 -7.89 -19.07
CA TRP A 183 19.14 -8.32 -20.47
C TRP A 183 18.06 -7.60 -21.30
N GLY A 184 16.87 -7.39 -20.74
CA GLY A 184 15.81 -6.60 -21.37
C GLY A 184 16.19 -5.14 -21.59
N VAL A 185 16.92 -4.52 -20.65
CA VAL A 185 17.48 -3.16 -20.81
C VAL A 185 18.45 -3.13 -21.98
N GLU A 186 19.38 -4.08 -22.08
CA GLU A 186 20.33 -4.15 -23.20
C GLU A 186 19.61 -4.28 -24.55
N ARG A 187 18.52 -5.06 -24.63
CA ARG A 187 17.71 -5.16 -25.87
C ARG A 187 17.06 -3.83 -26.24
N ALA A 188 16.52 -3.12 -25.26
CA ALA A 188 15.95 -1.78 -25.46
C ALA A 188 16.97 -0.78 -26.00
N GLU A 189 18.16 -0.75 -25.39
CA GLU A 189 19.24 0.14 -25.80
C GLU A 189 19.79 -0.19 -27.19
N ALA A 190 19.93 -1.47 -27.52
CA ALA A 190 20.37 -1.96 -28.82
C ALA A 190 19.41 -1.57 -29.95
N ALA A 191 18.11 -1.46 -29.66
CA ALA A 191 17.11 -0.97 -30.60
C ALA A 191 17.03 0.57 -30.69
N GLY A 192 17.86 1.29 -29.92
CA GLY A 192 17.94 2.75 -29.97
C GLY A 192 17.11 3.50 -28.93
N LEU A 193 16.36 2.80 -28.05
CA LEU A 193 15.68 3.45 -26.93
C LEU A 193 16.71 3.95 -25.90
N ARG A 194 16.38 5.04 -25.20
CA ARG A 194 17.22 5.62 -24.14
C ARG A 194 16.38 5.91 -22.88
N PRO A 195 15.80 4.86 -22.24
CA PRO A 195 15.01 5.04 -21.04
C PRO A 195 15.87 5.63 -19.92
N SER A 196 15.34 6.62 -19.21
CA SER A 196 16.02 7.28 -18.08
C SER A 196 15.59 6.70 -16.73
N LEU A 197 14.54 5.87 -16.69
CA LEU A 197 14.03 5.27 -15.47
C LEU A 197 14.11 3.75 -15.58
N LEU A 198 14.94 3.13 -14.75
CA LEU A 198 15.10 1.68 -14.66
C LEU A 198 14.74 1.27 -13.24
N HIS A 199 13.69 0.44 -13.09
CA HIS A 199 13.23 0.06 -11.76
C HIS A 199 12.58 -1.32 -11.69
N ILE A 200 13.07 -2.17 -10.80
CA ILE A 200 12.45 -3.47 -10.53
C ILE A 200 12.07 -3.64 -9.05
N ALA A 201 12.85 -3.06 -8.14
CA ALA A 201 12.66 -3.16 -6.70
C ALA A 201 11.37 -2.51 -6.18
N ALA A 202 10.62 -3.30 -5.39
CA ALA A 202 9.63 -2.79 -4.45
C ALA A 202 10.22 -2.78 -3.02
N SER A 203 9.43 -2.42 -2.00
CA SER A 203 9.92 -2.21 -0.62
C SER A 203 10.86 -3.30 -0.09
N ALA A 204 10.50 -4.59 -0.20
CA ALA A 204 11.32 -5.68 0.30
C ALA A 204 12.69 -5.72 -0.39
N ALA A 205 12.71 -5.88 -1.71
CA ALA A 205 13.95 -5.97 -2.48
C ALA A 205 14.79 -4.69 -2.43
N ALA A 206 14.17 -3.50 -2.39
CA ALA A 206 14.90 -2.24 -2.26
C ALA A 206 15.74 -2.21 -0.97
N LEU A 207 15.20 -2.78 0.12
CA LEU A 207 15.85 -2.84 1.43
C LEU A 207 16.86 -3.99 1.52
N SER A 208 16.57 -5.17 0.94
CA SER A 208 17.37 -6.39 1.12
C SER A 208 18.33 -6.74 -0.02
N LEU A 209 18.13 -6.20 -1.23
CA LEU A 209 18.87 -6.54 -2.46
C LEU A 209 19.38 -5.26 -3.16
N PRO A 210 20.55 -4.72 -2.77
CA PRO A 210 21.09 -3.50 -3.37
C PRO A 210 21.22 -3.55 -4.90
N GLU A 211 21.52 -4.71 -5.47
CA GLU A 211 21.62 -4.92 -6.92
C GLU A 211 20.29 -4.72 -7.68
N SER A 212 19.14 -4.71 -6.99
CA SER A 212 17.80 -4.53 -7.57
C SER A 212 17.38 -3.06 -7.70
N ARG A 213 18.17 -2.13 -7.15
CA ARG A 213 17.77 -0.73 -6.96
C ARG A 213 17.77 0.10 -8.25
N PHE A 214 18.65 -0.20 -9.20
CA PHE A 214 18.86 0.59 -10.42
C PHE A 214 18.88 2.10 -10.09
N ASN A 215 18.16 2.95 -10.83
CA ASN A 215 18.09 4.38 -10.53
C ASN A 215 16.73 4.84 -9.97
N LEU A 216 15.75 3.95 -9.87
CA LEU A 216 14.48 4.22 -9.22
C LEU A 216 14.00 3.01 -8.39
N VAL A 217 13.59 3.26 -7.15
CA VAL A 217 12.94 2.25 -6.28
C VAL A 217 11.48 2.63 -6.00
N ARG A 218 10.62 1.62 -5.82
CA ARG A 218 9.19 1.83 -5.53
C ARG A 218 8.83 1.39 -4.12
N PHE A 219 8.58 2.34 -3.23
CA PHE A 219 8.13 2.04 -1.87
C PHE A 219 6.61 2.11 -1.77
N GLY A 220 6.00 0.98 -1.43
CA GLY A 220 4.58 0.91 -1.06
C GLY A 220 4.44 0.92 0.44
N LEU A 221 4.21 -0.25 1.04
CA LEU A 221 3.85 -0.37 2.45
C LEU A 221 4.84 0.29 3.43
N ALA A 222 6.13 0.27 3.12
CA ALA A 222 7.18 0.86 3.95
C ALA A 222 7.03 2.38 4.11
N VAL A 223 6.42 3.09 3.14
CA VAL A 223 6.07 4.52 3.26
C VAL A 223 5.17 4.76 4.48
N TYR A 224 4.30 3.81 4.78
CA TYR A 224 3.33 3.88 5.87
C TYR A 224 3.86 3.27 7.18
N GLY A 225 5.15 2.95 7.22
CA GLY A 225 5.84 2.50 8.42
C GLY A 225 5.54 1.07 8.83
N LEU A 226 5.20 0.23 7.87
CA LEU A 226 4.97 -1.19 8.09
C LEU A 226 6.07 -1.99 7.39
N SER A 227 6.55 -3.03 8.06
CA SER A 227 7.62 -3.86 7.53
C SER A 227 7.13 -4.73 6.38
N PRO A 228 7.89 -4.82 5.27
CA PRO A 228 7.62 -5.81 4.24
C PRO A 228 8.15 -7.21 4.61
N PHE A 229 8.80 -7.37 5.76
CA PHE A 229 9.42 -8.62 6.22
C PHE A 229 8.67 -9.18 7.43
N GLY A 230 8.46 -10.50 7.48
CA GLY A 230 7.91 -11.15 8.67
C GLY A 230 8.89 -11.23 9.85
N ALA A 231 10.20 -11.13 9.59
CA ALA A 231 11.25 -11.31 10.60
C ALA A 231 11.82 -10.02 11.19
N ALA A 232 11.72 -8.89 10.46
CA ALA A 232 12.21 -7.59 10.91
C ALA A 232 11.02 -6.65 11.12
N SER A 233 10.96 -6.02 12.28
CA SER A 233 9.95 -5.04 12.64
C SER A 233 10.16 -3.70 11.93
N ALA A 234 9.10 -2.88 11.89
CA ALA A 234 9.21 -1.50 11.39
C ALA A 234 10.27 -0.69 12.17
N ALA A 235 10.33 -0.87 13.50
CA ALA A 235 11.28 -0.17 14.36
C ALA A 235 12.75 -0.52 14.05
N GLU A 236 13.05 -1.78 13.74
CA GLU A 236 14.41 -2.21 13.33
C GLU A 236 14.84 -1.57 11.99
N LEU A 237 13.88 -1.23 11.13
CA LEU A 237 14.11 -0.48 9.90
C LEU A 237 14.18 1.05 10.13
N GLY A 238 13.92 1.51 11.35
CA GLY A 238 13.79 2.92 11.69
C GLY A 238 12.51 3.56 11.14
N LEU A 239 11.48 2.75 10.91
CA LEU A 239 10.19 3.18 10.39
C LEU A 239 9.16 3.31 11.52
N ARG A 240 8.21 4.22 11.34
CA ARG A 240 7.12 4.51 12.30
C ARG A 240 5.76 4.26 11.66
N PRO A 241 4.94 3.33 12.18
CA PRO A 241 3.58 3.11 11.68
C PRO A 241 2.77 4.40 11.61
N ALA A 242 2.26 4.72 10.42
CA ALA A 242 1.59 6.00 10.19
C ALA A 242 0.12 6.00 10.62
N MET A 243 -0.53 4.83 10.73
CA MET A 243 -1.95 4.72 11.03
C MET A 243 -2.21 4.17 12.43
N THR A 244 -3.13 4.81 13.14
CA THR A 244 -3.79 4.27 14.33
C THR A 244 -5.28 4.09 14.05
N LEU A 245 -5.75 2.83 14.08
CA LEU A 245 -7.17 2.51 14.02
C LEU A 245 -7.74 2.41 15.44
N ARG A 246 -8.65 3.33 15.75
CA ARG A 246 -9.28 3.42 17.07
C ARG A 246 -10.78 3.62 17.01
N GLY A 247 -11.43 3.34 18.13
CA GLY A 247 -12.84 3.61 18.36
C GLY A 247 -13.08 3.89 19.83
N ARG A 248 -14.36 3.86 20.23
CA ARG A 248 -14.75 4.01 21.62
C ARG A 248 -15.72 2.91 22.03
N VAL A 249 -15.59 2.43 23.26
CA VAL A 249 -16.50 1.40 23.82
C VAL A 249 -17.93 1.90 23.71
N ALA A 250 -18.79 1.15 23.02
CA ALA A 250 -20.17 1.53 22.75
C ALA A 250 -21.14 1.08 23.85
N ALA A 251 -20.83 -0.05 24.50
CA ALA A 251 -21.62 -0.60 25.59
C ALA A 251 -20.74 -1.45 26.50
N VAL A 252 -21.11 -1.51 27.78
CA VAL A 252 -20.47 -2.37 28.78
C VAL A 252 -21.56 -3.14 29.51
N ARG A 253 -21.37 -4.44 29.74
CA ARG A 253 -22.33 -5.27 30.46
C ARG A 253 -21.63 -6.33 31.31
N ARG A 254 -21.97 -6.39 32.60
CA ARG A 254 -21.62 -7.52 33.47
C ARG A 254 -22.53 -8.72 33.18
N VAL A 255 -21.96 -9.91 33.04
CA VAL A 255 -22.67 -11.15 32.71
C VAL A 255 -22.19 -12.31 33.59
N ALA A 256 -23.07 -13.28 33.86
CA ALA A 256 -22.73 -14.47 34.61
C ALA A 256 -21.84 -15.44 33.82
N ALA A 257 -21.24 -16.41 34.52
CA ALA A 257 -20.53 -17.54 33.90
C ALA A 257 -21.45 -18.32 32.94
N GLY A 258 -20.88 -18.88 31.87
CA GLY A 258 -21.58 -19.65 30.85
C GLY A 258 -22.33 -18.82 29.79
N THR A 259 -22.24 -17.48 29.86
CA THR A 259 -22.87 -16.58 28.89
C THR A 259 -22.23 -16.74 27.52
N GLY A 260 -23.03 -17.07 26.51
CA GLY A 260 -22.57 -17.13 25.12
C GLY A 260 -22.39 -15.74 24.52
N VAL A 261 -21.31 -15.54 23.75
CA VAL A 261 -20.95 -14.24 23.17
C VAL A 261 -20.90 -14.31 21.64
N SER A 262 -21.57 -13.35 20.99
CA SER A 262 -21.68 -13.21 19.54
C SER A 262 -22.33 -14.43 18.83
N TYR A 263 -22.28 -14.46 17.50
CA TYR A 263 -22.90 -15.51 16.68
C TYR A 263 -22.36 -16.91 17.02
N ASP A 264 -23.26 -17.88 17.02
CA ASP A 264 -23.01 -19.31 17.29
C ASP A 264 -22.39 -19.62 18.67
N TYR A 265 -22.26 -18.61 19.54
CA TYR A 265 -21.64 -18.72 20.86
C TYR A 265 -20.31 -19.48 20.84
N THR A 266 -19.46 -19.17 19.84
CA THR A 266 -18.11 -19.75 19.74
C THR A 266 -17.20 -19.33 20.88
N TYR A 267 -17.64 -18.36 21.70
CA TYR A 267 -17.06 -18.01 22.98
C TYR A 267 -18.13 -18.09 24.07
N ARG A 268 -17.76 -18.61 25.23
CA ARG A 268 -18.57 -18.63 26.45
C ARG A 268 -17.73 -18.16 27.62
N THR A 269 -18.30 -17.30 28.46
CA THR A 269 -17.62 -16.79 29.65
C THR A 269 -17.35 -17.93 30.64
N GLU A 270 -16.14 -18.02 31.18
CA GLU A 270 -15.78 -19.06 32.15
C GLU A 270 -16.23 -18.69 33.58
N ALA A 271 -16.30 -17.39 33.87
CA ALA A 271 -16.71 -16.83 35.15
C ALA A 271 -17.67 -15.66 34.94
N GLU A 272 -18.18 -15.08 36.03
CA GLU A 272 -18.80 -13.76 35.95
C GLU A 272 -17.77 -12.74 35.45
N THR A 273 -18.14 -11.94 34.46
CA THR A 273 -17.21 -11.05 33.77
C THR A 273 -17.90 -9.85 33.15
N THR A 274 -17.12 -8.86 32.73
CA THR A 274 -17.57 -7.69 32.00
C THR A 274 -17.29 -7.84 30.51
N LEU A 275 -18.31 -7.64 29.69
CA LEU A 275 -18.21 -7.60 28.22
C LEU A 275 -18.26 -6.15 27.74
N ALA A 276 -17.27 -5.75 26.93
CA ALA A 276 -17.20 -4.46 26.26
C ALA A 276 -17.51 -4.61 24.77
N LEU A 277 -18.38 -3.75 24.24
CA LEU A 277 -18.78 -3.73 22.84
C LEU A 277 -17.94 -2.70 22.08
N VAL A 278 -17.22 -3.16 21.06
CA VAL A 278 -16.42 -2.31 20.16
C VAL A 278 -17.19 -2.12 18.85
N PRO A 279 -17.53 -0.89 18.46
CA PRO A 279 -18.40 -0.61 17.32
C PRO A 279 -17.62 -0.61 15.98
N LEU A 280 -16.75 -1.59 15.76
CA LEU A 280 -16.01 -1.77 14.51
C LEU A 280 -16.23 -3.21 14.05
N GLY A 281 -16.67 -3.43 12.82
CA GLY A 281 -16.90 -4.78 12.30
C GLY A 281 -16.32 -4.98 10.91
N TYR A 282 -16.65 -6.11 10.29
CA TYR A 282 -16.09 -6.43 8.97
C TYR A 282 -16.53 -5.48 7.85
N ALA A 283 -17.61 -4.69 8.03
CA ALA A 283 -17.98 -3.61 7.10
C ALA A 283 -17.02 -2.41 7.17
N GLU A 284 -16.31 -2.23 8.29
CA GLU A 284 -15.23 -1.25 8.43
C GLU A 284 -13.85 -1.83 8.03
N GLY A 285 -13.79 -3.11 7.64
CA GLY A 285 -12.57 -3.79 7.23
C GLY A 285 -11.95 -4.70 8.30
N ILE A 286 -12.59 -4.87 9.46
CA ILE A 286 -12.08 -5.78 10.50
C ILE A 286 -12.20 -7.24 10.03
N PRO A 287 -11.10 -8.01 9.89
CA PRO A 287 -11.18 -9.34 9.32
C PRO A 287 -12.02 -10.28 10.19
N ARG A 288 -13.09 -10.84 9.61
CA ARG A 288 -13.90 -11.86 10.30
C ARG A 288 -13.07 -13.09 10.70
N HIS A 289 -12.01 -13.38 9.94
CA HIS A 289 -11.05 -14.46 10.20
C HIS A 289 -10.25 -14.27 11.51
N ALA A 290 -10.19 -13.04 12.04
CA ALA A 290 -9.58 -12.74 13.34
C ALA A 290 -10.53 -13.00 14.55
N SER A 291 -11.71 -13.60 14.33
CA SER A 291 -12.65 -13.96 15.41
C SER A 291 -11.96 -14.81 16.48
N GLY A 292 -12.06 -14.42 17.75
CA GLY A 292 -11.41 -15.11 18.87
C GLY A 292 -9.91 -14.84 19.04
N ARG A 293 -9.26 -14.14 18.10
CA ARG A 293 -7.79 -13.96 18.05
C ARG A 293 -7.35 -12.50 17.98
N GLY A 294 -8.14 -11.64 17.33
CA GLY A 294 -7.81 -10.24 17.07
C GLY A 294 -7.45 -9.49 18.36
N PRO A 295 -6.25 -8.91 18.46
CA PRO A 295 -5.81 -8.19 19.65
C PRO A 295 -6.38 -6.76 19.67
N VAL A 296 -6.69 -6.25 20.86
CA VAL A 296 -7.12 -4.86 21.07
C VAL A 296 -6.52 -4.30 22.34
N SER A 297 -6.33 -2.99 22.40
CA SER A 297 -6.05 -2.27 23.63
C SER A 297 -7.29 -1.48 24.06
N ILE A 298 -7.73 -1.64 25.31
CA ILE A 298 -8.81 -0.83 25.92
C ILE A 298 -8.23 -0.22 27.19
N ALA A 299 -8.30 1.10 27.32
CA ALA A 299 -7.75 1.84 28.47
C ALA A 299 -6.28 1.45 28.81
N GLY A 300 -5.46 1.17 27.79
CA GLY A 300 -4.05 0.79 27.93
C GLY A 300 -3.79 -0.68 28.29
N GLN A 301 -4.82 -1.51 28.45
CA GLN A 301 -4.70 -2.93 28.70
C GLN A 301 -5.02 -3.76 27.45
N ARG A 302 -4.29 -4.85 27.25
CA ARG A 302 -4.45 -5.74 26.08
C ARG A 302 -5.52 -6.81 26.32
N TYR A 303 -6.40 -6.96 25.35
CA TYR A 303 -7.44 -8.00 25.31
C TYR A 303 -7.50 -8.62 23.91
N ARG A 304 -8.45 -9.54 23.72
CA ARG A 304 -8.74 -10.17 22.43
C ARG A 304 -10.23 -10.13 22.13
N VAL A 305 -10.58 -10.22 20.85
CA VAL A 305 -11.96 -10.43 20.40
C VAL A 305 -12.53 -11.69 21.07
N SER A 306 -13.68 -11.56 21.74
CA SER A 306 -14.42 -12.67 22.35
C SER A 306 -15.58 -13.08 21.44
N GLY A 307 -15.42 -14.23 20.76
CA GLY A 307 -16.40 -14.76 19.82
C GLY A 307 -16.20 -14.22 18.39
N ARG A 308 -17.28 -14.19 17.61
CA ARG A 308 -17.24 -13.77 16.20
C ARG A 308 -17.24 -12.26 16.02
N VAL A 309 -16.42 -11.77 15.09
CA VAL A 309 -16.54 -10.40 14.56
C VAL A 309 -17.81 -10.31 13.71
N ALA A 310 -18.69 -9.36 14.03
CA ALA A 310 -19.93 -9.07 13.30
C ALA A 310 -19.72 -7.99 12.24
N MET A 311 -20.80 -7.62 11.53
CA MET A 311 -20.73 -6.65 10.42
C MET A 311 -20.25 -5.29 10.89
N ASP A 312 -20.70 -4.86 12.07
CA ASP A 312 -20.57 -3.50 12.57
C ASP A 312 -19.92 -3.39 13.95
N GLN A 313 -19.60 -4.53 14.58
CA GLN A 313 -19.10 -4.59 15.95
C GLN A 313 -18.45 -5.93 16.28
N PHE A 314 -17.74 -5.97 17.40
CA PHE A 314 -17.36 -7.19 18.10
C PHE A 314 -17.37 -6.96 19.61
N VAL A 315 -17.27 -8.05 20.36
CA VAL A 315 -17.25 -8.03 21.83
C VAL A 315 -15.87 -8.41 22.34
N VAL A 316 -15.48 -7.83 23.47
CA VAL A 316 -14.25 -8.12 24.19
C VAL A 316 -14.63 -8.47 25.62
N ASP A 317 -14.12 -9.58 26.14
CA ASP A 317 -14.22 -9.92 27.54
C ASP A 317 -13.06 -9.25 28.30
N VAL A 318 -13.40 -8.38 29.24
CA VAL A 318 -12.41 -7.56 29.98
C VAL A 318 -12.26 -7.98 31.45
N GLY A 319 -12.88 -9.09 31.86
CA GLY A 319 -12.80 -9.56 33.24
C GLY A 319 -13.40 -8.57 34.23
N ASP A 320 -12.67 -8.31 35.31
CA ASP A 320 -13.00 -7.33 36.35
C ASP A 320 -12.38 -5.94 36.09
N ALA A 321 -11.79 -5.71 34.91
CA ALA A 321 -11.22 -4.41 34.58
C ALA A 321 -12.32 -3.32 34.53
N GLU A 322 -12.00 -2.15 35.08
CA GLU A 322 -12.87 -0.98 35.01
C GLU A 322 -12.83 -0.39 33.60
N VAL A 323 -13.80 -0.80 32.78
CA VAL A 323 -14.03 -0.27 31.43
C VAL A 323 -15.38 0.41 31.39
N ALA A 324 -15.42 1.65 30.89
CA ALA A 324 -16.60 2.47 30.76
C ALA A 324 -17.00 2.69 29.30
N VAL A 325 -18.28 2.99 29.07
CA VAL A 325 -18.75 3.47 27.77
C VAL A 325 -18.00 4.76 27.42
N GLY A 326 -17.43 4.78 26.23
CA GLY A 326 -16.65 5.92 25.74
C GLY A 326 -15.15 5.80 25.96
N ASP A 327 -14.64 4.77 26.65
CA ASP A 327 -13.20 4.52 26.74
C ASP A 327 -12.60 4.25 25.37
N GLU A 328 -11.36 4.66 25.16
CA GLU A 328 -10.65 4.45 23.90
C GLU A 328 -10.34 2.97 23.70
N VAL A 329 -10.58 2.52 22.48
CA VAL A 329 -10.20 1.19 21.99
C VAL A 329 -9.26 1.37 20.82
N VAL A 330 -8.03 0.88 20.93
CA VAL A 330 -7.06 0.85 19.82
C VAL A 330 -6.99 -0.57 19.29
N LEU A 331 -7.34 -0.75 18.02
CA LEU A 331 -7.25 -2.04 17.36
C LEU A 331 -5.81 -2.27 16.93
N PHE A 332 -5.24 -1.30 16.21
CA PHE A 332 -3.81 -1.27 15.90
C PHE A 332 -3.27 0.15 15.78
N GLY A 333 -1.98 0.31 16.03
CA GLY A 333 -1.22 1.56 15.95
C GLY A 333 0.29 1.28 15.95
N ASP A 334 1.07 2.16 16.57
CA ASP A 334 2.50 1.94 16.76
C ASP A 334 2.77 1.02 17.98
N PRO A 335 3.37 -0.18 17.80
CA PRO A 335 3.69 -1.06 18.92
C PRO A 335 4.62 -0.43 19.97
N ALA A 336 5.41 0.59 19.61
CA ALA A 336 6.24 1.34 20.55
C ALA A 336 5.41 2.10 21.60
N GLU A 337 4.13 2.36 21.33
CA GLU A 337 3.17 2.96 22.25
C GLU A 337 2.42 1.91 23.10
N GLY A 338 2.79 0.63 23.01
CA GLY A 338 2.21 -0.47 23.80
C GLY A 338 0.90 -1.04 23.25
N VAL A 339 0.37 -0.48 22.16
CA VAL A 339 -0.83 -0.98 21.47
C VAL A 339 -0.49 -2.11 20.47
N PRO A 340 -1.46 -2.89 19.99
CA PRO A 340 -1.20 -3.85 18.92
C PRO A 340 -0.77 -3.16 17.62
N GLY A 341 -0.01 -3.85 16.78
CA GLY A 341 0.34 -3.42 15.43
C GLY A 341 -0.57 -4.02 14.36
N ALA A 342 -0.44 -3.54 13.12
CA ALA A 342 -1.12 -4.14 11.97
C ALA A 342 -0.65 -5.59 11.71
N ASP A 343 0.61 -5.92 12.04
CA ASP A 343 1.16 -7.27 11.96
C ASP A 343 0.47 -8.23 12.94
N ASP A 344 0.15 -7.79 14.16
CA ASP A 344 -0.57 -8.63 15.13
C ASP A 344 -1.98 -9.00 14.64
N TRP A 345 -2.64 -8.08 13.93
CA TRP A 345 -3.93 -8.35 13.27
C TRP A 345 -3.79 -9.24 12.05
N ALA A 346 -2.71 -9.09 11.29
CA ALA A 346 -2.40 -9.93 10.15
C ALA A 346 -2.20 -11.39 10.59
N GLU A 347 -1.42 -11.62 11.65
CA GLU A 347 -1.24 -12.94 12.26
C GLU A 347 -2.57 -13.53 12.75
N ALA A 348 -3.37 -12.72 13.46
CA ALA A 348 -4.68 -13.14 13.96
C ALA A 348 -5.67 -13.53 12.86
N ALA A 349 -5.54 -12.93 11.67
CA ALA A 349 -6.41 -13.18 10.51
C ALA A 349 -5.81 -14.16 9.48
N ASP A 350 -4.59 -14.67 9.71
CA ASP A 350 -3.83 -15.50 8.76
C ASP A 350 -3.64 -14.81 7.39
N THR A 351 -3.12 -13.58 7.44
CA THR A 351 -2.89 -12.72 6.27
C THR A 351 -1.64 -11.85 6.48
N ILE A 352 -1.50 -10.79 5.68
CA ILE A 352 -0.41 -9.82 5.72
C ILE A 352 -0.91 -8.42 6.11
N ASN A 353 -0.04 -7.63 6.73
CA ASN A 353 -0.33 -6.25 7.14
C ASN A 353 -0.84 -5.36 5.98
N TYR A 354 -0.41 -5.61 4.75
CA TYR A 354 -0.95 -4.99 3.53
C TYR A 354 -2.48 -5.06 3.47
N GLU A 355 -3.04 -6.24 3.73
CA GLU A 355 -4.48 -6.46 3.65
C GLU A 355 -5.21 -5.75 4.79
N ILE A 356 -4.62 -5.75 5.99
CA ILE A 356 -5.19 -5.13 7.20
C ILE A 356 -5.45 -3.64 7.00
N VAL A 357 -4.45 -2.88 6.52
CA VAL A 357 -4.60 -1.42 6.36
C VAL A 357 -5.38 -1.02 5.11
N THR A 358 -5.30 -1.83 4.04
CA THR A 358 -5.94 -1.47 2.76
C THR A 358 -7.44 -1.69 2.77
N ARG A 359 -7.96 -2.63 3.58
CA ARG A 359 -9.39 -2.96 3.62
C ARG A 359 -10.28 -1.98 4.38
N LEU A 360 -9.69 -0.96 5.00
CA LEU A 360 -10.43 -0.01 5.82
C LEU A 360 -11.38 0.84 4.98
N GLY A 361 -12.67 0.79 5.30
CA GLY A 361 -13.72 1.48 4.55
C GLY A 361 -14.99 1.71 5.36
N GLY A 362 -16.12 1.77 4.66
CA GLY A 362 -17.44 1.91 5.28
C GLY A 362 -17.60 3.21 6.06
N ARG A 363 -17.91 3.10 7.35
CA ARG A 363 -18.25 4.23 8.23
C ARG A 363 -17.04 4.84 8.95
N LEU A 364 -15.83 4.39 8.63
CA LEU A 364 -14.61 4.92 9.23
C LEU A 364 -14.38 6.37 8.80
N ARG A 365 -14.20 7.25 9.80
CA ARG A 365 -13.69 8.59 9.56
C ARG A 365 -12.18 8.53 9.48
N ARG A 366 -11.59 9.04 8.39
CA ARG A 366 -10.16 9.34 8.34
C ARG A 366 -9.90 10.74 8.89
N SER A 367 -8.84 10.86 9.67
CA SER A 367 -8.34 12.13 10.18
C SER A 367 -6.82 12.15 10.03
N TYR A 368 -6.27 13.33 9.83
CA TYR A 368 -4.85 13.52 9.59
C TYR A 368 -4.27 14.43 10.67
N ARG A 369 -3.03 14.15 11.10
CA ARG A 369 -2.24 15.01 11.97
C ARG A 369 -0.85 15.22 11.38
N GLY A 370 -0.22 16.35 11.70
CA GLY A 370 1.08 16.73 11.13
C GLY A 370 1.01 17.02 9.63
N GLY A 371 2.16 16.92 8.96
CA GLY A 371 2.29 17.05 7.52
C GLY A 371 2.76 18.43 7.05
N PRO A 372 3.07 18.56 5.74
CA PRO A 372 3.46 19.82 5.15
C PRO A 372 2.31 20.84 5.20
N ALA A 373 2.66 22.12 5.38
CA ALA A 373 1.73 23.24 5.44
C ALA A 373 1.00 23.50 4.12
#